data_AF-A0AAD4LNC0-F1
#
_entry.id   AF-A0AAD4LNC0-F1
#
_cell.length_a   1.000
_cell.length_b   1.000
_cell.length_c   1.000
_cell.angle_alpha   90.00
_cell.angle_beta   90.00
_cell.angle_gamma   90.00
#
_symmetry.space_group_name_H-M   'P 1'
#
loop_
_entity.id
_entity.type
_entity.pdbx_description
1 polymer ?
#
loop_
_entity_poly.entity_id
_entity_poly.type
_entity_poly.pdbx_seq_one_letter_code
_entity_poly.pdbx_strand_id
1 'polypeptide(L)'
;MSTTDRETRSYRTRKAEEVIAGTLYSAGTDTTVTAILSLLIAILLDPNVQTRAQRELDAVTGRERLPSLEDRPRLPFIEAMCKEVLRRRPIAPLSVPHADIYDGFFIPKALTGRRRVLHDPVVYPEPDAFKPERFLDKEGNLRDDQYFHQHLGTADVSALALAGTWRK
;
A
#
# COMPACT_ATOMS: atom_id res chain seq x y z
N MET A 1 -14.98 -21.51 -38.67
CA MET A 1 -15.36 -20.50 -37.65
C MET A 1 -16.31 -19.52 -38.32
N SER A 2 -17.54 -19.36 -37.84
CA SER A 2 -18.56 -18.54 -38.50
C SER A 2 -18.30 -17.04 -38.31
N THR A 3 -18.79 -16.20 -39.22
CA THR A 3 -18.65 -14.73 -39.17
C THR A 3 -19.20 -14.13 -37.87
N THR A 4 -20.31 -14.69 -37.37
CA THR A 4 -20.94 -14.33 -36.09
C THR A 4 -20.03 -14.59 -34.87
N ASP A 5 -19.24 -15.65 -34.88
CA ASP A 5 -18.29 -15.98 -33.80
C ASP A 5 -17.12 -14.97 -33.77
N ARG A 6 -16.67 -14.51 -34.95
CA ARG A 6 -15.63 -13.48 -35.07
C ARG A 6 -16.10 -12.12 -34.55
N GLU A 7 -17.33 -11.71 -34.86
CA GLU A 7 -17.92 -10.46 -34.37
C GLU A 7 -18.16 -10.49 -32.86
N THR A 8 -18.68 -11.61 -32.33
CA THR A 8 -18.91 -11.80 -30.90
C THR A 8 -17.58 -11.76 -30.11
N ARG A 9 -16.52 -12.35 -30.66
CA ARG A 9 -15.18 -12.30 -30.08
C ARG A 9 -14.62 -10.87 -30.07
N SER A 10 -14.76 -10.14 -31.17
CA SER A 10 -14.31 -8.74 -31.29
C SER A 10 -15.02 -7.79 -30.31
N TYR A 11 -16.34 -7.96 -30.14
CA TYR A 11 -17.11 -7.21 -29.14
C TYR A 11 -16.64 -7.50 -27.71
N ARG A 12 -16.42 -8.79 -27.39
CA ARG A 12 -15.95 -9.20 -26.05
C ARG A 12 -14.55 -8.67 -25.75
N THR A 13 -13.63 -8.68 -26.72
CA THR A 13 -12.28 -8.13 -26.53
C THR A 13 -12.31 -6.64 -26.28
N ARG A 14 -13.06 -5.87 -27.09
CA ARG A 14 -13.22 -4.42 -26.88
C ARG A 14 -13.82 -4.10 -25.51
N LYS A 15 -14.87 -4.84 -25.11
CA LYS A 15 -15.50 -4.64 -23.80
C LYS A 15 -14.56 -5.00 -22.65
N ALA A 16 -13.71 -6.03 -22.83
CA ALA A 16 -12.68 -6.37 -21.85
C ALA A 16 -11.61 -5.27 -21.74
N GLU A 17 -11.15 -4.71 -22.86
CA GLU A 17 -10.21 -3.59 -22.89
C GLU A 17 -10.76 -2.36 -22.14
N GLU A 18 -12.02 -1.99 -22.40
CA GLU A 18 -12.71 -0.89 -21.72
C GLU A 18 -12.80 -1.13 -20.20
N VAL A 19 -13.17 -2.35 -19.78
CA VAL A 19 -13.25 -2.72 -18.36
C VAL A 19 -11.88 -2.73 -17.68
N ILE A 20 -10.85 -3.25 -18.36
CA ILE A 20 -9.49 -3.29 -17.82
C ILE A 20 -8.95 -1.86 -17.64
N ALA A 21 -9.10 -1.01 -18.65
CA ALA A 21 -8.66 0.38 -18.59
C ALA A 21 -9.36 1.15 -17.46
N GLY A 22 -10.69 1.02 -17.35
CA GLY A 22 -11.46 1.66 -16.28
C GLY A 22 -11.05 1.16 -14.89
N THR A 23 -10.88 -0.15 -14.72
CA THR A 23 -10.49 -0.75 -13.44
C THR A 23 -9.09 -0.32 -13.01
N LEU A 24 -8.11 -0.31 -13.93
CA LEU A 24 -6.74 0.13 -13.66
C LEU A 24 -6.70 1.60 -13.25
N TYR A 25 -7.43 2.46 -13.96
CA TYR A 25 -7.49 3.89 -13.65
C TYR A 25 -8.06 4.10 -12.24
N SER A 26 -9.25 3.59 -11.96
CA SER A 26 -9.90 3.76 -10.65
C SER A 26 -9.09 3.14 -9.50
N ALA A 27 -8.46 1.98 -9.71
CA ALA A 27 -7.64 1.34 -8.69
C ALA A 27 -6.38 2.15 -8.33
N GLY A 28 -5.82 2.92 -9.27
CA GLY A 28 -4.62 3.72 -9.04
C GLY A 28 -4.89 5.14 -8.56
N THR A 29 -5.98 5.77 -9.00
CA THR A 29 -6.23 7.20 -8.70
C THR A 29 -6.66 7.41 -7.25
N ASP A 30 -7.77 6.79 -6.84
CA ASP A 30 -8.41 7.11 -5.57
C ASP A 30 -7.55 6.63 -4.39
N THR A 31 -6.85 5.51 -4.59
CA THR A 31 -5.96 4.93 -3.59
C THR A 31 -4.74 5.81 -3.34
N THR A 32 -4.07 6.25 -4.40
CA THR A 32 -2.87 7.10 -4.31
C THR A 32 -3.20 8.47 -3.70
N VAL A 33 -4.28 9.10 -4.14
CA VAL A 33 -4.72 10.39 -3.58
C VAL A 33 -5.01 10.25 -2.08
N THR A 34 -5.70 9.19 -1.69
CA THR A 34 -6.03 8.93 -0.27
C THR A 34 -4.80 8.67 0.58
N ALA A 35 -3.79 7.94 0.07
CA ALA A 35 -2.51 7.75 0.75
C ALA A 35 -1.79 9.09 0.98
N ILE A 36 -1.67 9.91 -0.07
CA ILE A 36 -0.97 11.20 0.00
C ILE A 36 -1.67 12.12 1.01
N LEU A 37 -3.01 12.24 0.95
CA LEU A 37 -3.76 13.05 1.90
C LEU A 37 -3.61 12.54 3.33
N SER A 38 -3.61 11.22 3.53
CA SER A 38 -3.41 10.61 4.86
C SER A 38 -2.02 10.91 5.42
N LEU A 39 -1.00 10.89 4.56
CA LEU A 39 0.37 11.26 4.91
C LEU A 39 0.45 12.75 5.28
N LEU A 40 -0.13 13.64 4.47
CA LEU A 40 -0.17 15.07 4.76
C LEU A 40 -0.84 15.35 6.12
N ILE A 41 -1.97 14.71 6.40
CA ILE A 41 -2.64 14.84 7.71
C ILE A 41 -1.73 14.34 8.84
N ALA A 42 -1.02 13.22 8.65
CA ALA A 42 -0.14 12.69 9.68
C ALA A 42 1.03 13.64 9.99
N ILE A 43 1.64 14.22 8.96
CA ILE A 43 2.73 15.19 9.08
C ILE A 43 2.25 16.50 9.72
N LEU A 44 1.06 16.99 9.35
CA LEU A 44 0.49 18.21 9.92
C LEU A 44 0.14 18.07 11.41
N LEU A 45 -0.22 16.86 11.84
CA LEU A 45 -0.51 16.56 13.25
C LEU A 45 0.75 16.29 14.08
N ASP A 46 1.87 15.92 13.45
CA ASP A 46 3.15 15.68 14.12
C ASP A 46 4.33 16.33 13.37
N PRO A 47 4.62 17.61 13.67
CA PRO A 47 5.74 18.33 13.06
C PRO A 47 7.12 17.73 13.36
N ASN A 48 7.27 16.94 14.42
CA ASN A 48 8.54 16.31 14.75
C ASN A 48 8.89 15.22 13.73
N VAL A 49 7.89 14.44 13.30
CA VAL A 49 8.07 13.45 12.23
C VAL A 49 8.43 14.14 10.92
N GLN A 50 7.80 15.27 10.60
CA GLN A 50 8.16 16.07 9.42
C GLN A 50 9.63 16.48 9.44
N THR A 51 10.07 17.05 10.56
CA THR A 51 11.44 17.56 10.73
C THR A 51 12.46 16.43 10.60
N ARG A 52 12.15 15.26 11.16
CA ARG A 52 13.01 14.08 11.06
C ARG A 52 13.10 13.54 9.62
N ALA A 53 11.97 13.44 8.92
CA ALA A 53 11.93 13.03 7.51
C ALA A 53 12.71 14.00 6.61
N GLN A 54 12.58 15.31 6.84
CA GLN A 54 13.35 16.31 6.10
C GLN A 54 14.85 16.18 6.35
N ARG A 55 15.28 15.94 7.59
CA ARG A 55 16.71 15.72 7.91
C ARG A 55 17.27 14.49 7.21
N GLU A 56 16.53 13.38 7.16
CA GLU A 56 16.95 12.18 6.43
C GLU A 56 17.08 12.48 4.93
N LEU A 57 16.09 13.16 4.35
CA LEU A 57 16.10 13.52 2.94
C LEU A 57 17.26 14.47 2.57
N ASP A 58 17.50 15.47 3.43
CA ASP A 58 18.59 16.43 3.29
C ASP A 58 19.94 15.73 3.39
N ALA A 59 20.10 14.74 4.27
CA ALA A 59 21.33 13.97 4.41
C ALA A 59 21.66 13.13 3.16
N VAL A 60 20.65 12.63 2.45
CA VAL A 60 20.83 11.79 1.25
C VAL A 60 21.00 12.62 -0.03
N THR A 61 20.28 13.73 -0.15
CA THR A 61 20.29 14.56 -1.37
C THR A 61 21.21 15.77 -1.28
N GLY A 62 21.66 16.15 -0.08
CA GLY A 62 22.49 17.33 0.15
C GLY A 62 21.78 18.66 -0.13
N ARG A 63 20.46 18.65 -0.42
CA ARG A 63 19.68 19.77 -0.97
C ARG A 63 20.13 20.30 -2.34
N GLU A 64 21.08 19.62 -2.98
CA GLU A 64 21.63 20.03 -4.28
C GLU A 64 20.80 19.47 -5.45
N ARG A 65 20.06 18.39 -5.20
CA ARG A 65 19.23 17.71 -6.20
C ARG A 65 17.91 17.23 -5.64
N LEU A 66 16.97 16.96 -6.54
CA LEU A 66 15.73 16.29 -6.19
C LEU A 66 15.97 14.79 -5.85
N PRO A 67 15.13 14.19 -5.00
CA PRO A 67 15.17 12.75 -4.71
C PRO A 67 14.86 11.91 -5.95
N SER A 68 15.54 10.78 -6.11
CA SER A 68 15.25 9.77 -7.14
C SER A 68 14.85 8.45 -6.50
N LEU A 69 14.31 7.51 -7.29
CA LEU A 69 13.94 6.18 -6.77
C LEU A 69 15.14 5.38 -6.27
N GLU A 70 16.35 5.67 -6.75
CA GLU A 70 17.60 5.03 -6.32
C GLU A 70 17.98 5.42 -4.89
N ASP A 71 17.41 6.50 -4.36
CA ASP A 71 17.64 6.95 -2.98
C ASP A 71 16.84 6.14 -1.96
N ARG A 72 15.78 5.45 -2.39
CA ARG A 72 14.83 4.77 -1.50
C ARG A 72 15.48 3.86 -0.45
N PRO A 73 16.49 3.01 -0.77
CA PRO A 73 17.15 2.18 0.24
C PRO A 73 17.87 2.96 1.33
N ARG A 74 18.19 4.24 1.10
CA ARG A 74 18.85 5.16 2.04
C ARG A 74 17.87 6.03 2.81
N LEU A 75 16.56 5.85 2.61
CA LEU A 75 15.50 6.63 3.24
C LEU A 75 14.59 5.74 4.14
N PRO A 76 15.16 4.99 5.11
CA PRO A 76 14.40 4.05 5.92
C PRO A 76 13.31 4.72 6.77
N PHE A 77 13.53 5.93 7.29
CA PHE A 77 12.54 6.64 8.08
C PHE A 77 11.35 7.11 7.23
N ILE A 78 11.60 7.64 6.03
CA ILE A 78 10.53 8.00 5.10
C ILE A 78 9.73 6.77 4.68
N GLU A 79 10.39 5.63 4.44
CA GLU A 79 9.68 4.39 4.11
C GLU A 79 8.86 3.86 5.30
N ALA A 80 9.41 3.93 6.51
CA ALA A 80 8.69 3.61 7.75
C ALA A 80 7.46 4.52 7.97
N MET A 81 7.58 5.81 7.65
CA MET A 81 6.48 6.78 7.71
C MET A 81 5.37 6.41 6.73
N CYS A 82 5.70 6.05 5.49
CA CYS A 82 4.73 5.58 4.49
C CYS A 82 4.00 4.30 4.96
N LYS A 83 4.73 3.32 5.51
CA LYS A 83 4.13 2.10 6.07
C LYS A 83 3.19 2.41 7.23
N GLU A 84 3.57 3.32 8.12
CA GLU A 84 2.77 3.70 9.28
C GLU A 84 1.47 4.43 8.90
N VAL A 85 1.50 5.28 7.87
CA VAL A 85 0.28 5.92 7.35
C VAL A 85 -0.70 4.87 6.85
N LEU A 86 -0.23 3.90 6.06
CA LEU A 86 -1.07 2.83 5.52
C LEU A 86 -1.57 1.87 6.60
N ARG A 87 -0.77 1.61 7.65
CA ARG A 87 -1.21 0.80 8.80
C ARG A 87 -2.33 1.50 9.58
N ARG A 88 -2.11 2.76 9.93
CA ARG A 88 -3.03 3.55 10.77
C ARG A 88 -4.31 3.93 10.02
N ARG A 89 -4.20 4.25 8.73
CA ARG A 89 -5.32 4.58 7.85
C ARG A 89 -5.23 3.77 6.57
N PRO A 90 -5.62 2.49 6.60
CA PRO A 90 -5.65 1.69 5.40
C PRO A 90 -6.69 2.25 4.43
N ILE A 91 -6.28 2.49 3.19
CA ILE A 91 -7.13 3.04 2.11
C ILE A 91 -8.38 2.17 1.91
N ALA A 92 -8.20 0.86 1.96
CA ALA A 92 -9.27 -0.13 1.97
C ALA A 92 -9.41 -0.72 3.38
N PRO A 93 -10.19 -0.09 4.29
CA PRO A 93 -10.36 -0.57 5.66
C PRO A 93 -11.14 -1.88 5.74
N LEU A 94 -11.91 -2.18 4.69
CA LEU A 94 -12.55 -3.46 4.43
C LEU A 94 -11.82 -4.12 3.26
N SER A 95 -11.50 -5.40 3.38
CA SER A 95 -10.94 -6.15 2.26
C SER A 95 -11.95 -6.24 1.13
N VAL A 96 -11.48 -6.45 -0.11
CA VAL A 96 -12.34 -6.99 -1.16
C VAL A 96 -12.95 -8.29 -0.63
N PRO A 97 -14.25 -8.54 -0.80
CA PRO A 97 -14.83 -9.76 -0.31
C PRO A 97 -14.28 -10.96 -1.10
N HIS A 98 -13.63 -11.87 -0.39
CA HIS A 98 -13.14 -13.13 -0.93
C HIS A 98 -13.95 -14.28 -0.32
N ALA A 99 -14.17 -15.34 -1.08
CA ALA A 99 -14.61 -16.61 -0.54
C ALA A 99 -13.39 -17.52 -0.51
N ASP A 100 -13.20 -18.26 0.58
CA ASP A 100 -12.02 -19.08 0.78
C ASP A 100 -12.37 -20.39 1.49
N ILE A 101 -11.46 -21.36 1.46
CA ILE A 101 -11.54 -22.58 2.24
C ILE A 101 -10.36 -22.58 3.20
N TYR A 102 -10.64 -22.42 4.50
CA TYR A 102 -9.63 -22.45 5.55
C TYR A 102 -9.81 -23.69 6.40
N ASP A 103 -8.76 -24.51 6.49
CA ASP A 103 -8.74 -25.74 7.30
C ASP A 103 -9.94 -26.69 7.03
N GLY A 104 -10.33 -26.82 5.76
CA GLY A 104 -11.47 -27.64 5.33
C GLY A 104 -12.85 -27.00 5.52
N PHE A 105 -12.94 -25.81 6.12
CA PHE A 105 -14.19 -25.07 6.27
C PHE A 105 -14.36 -24.02 5.17
N PHE A 106 -15.53 -24.02 4.53
CA PHE A 106 -15.91 -22.98 3.58
C PHE A 106 -16.22 -21.68 4.32
N ILE A 107 -15.44 -20.65 4.06
CA ILE A 107 -15.68 -19.29 4.53
C ILE A 107 -16.46 -18.57 3.43
N PRO A 108 -17.75 -18.23 3.67
CA PRO A 108 -18.55 -17.51 2.70
C PRO A 108 -17.95 -16.11 2.45
N LYS A 109 -18.26 -15.55 1.27
CA LYS A 109 -17.77 -14.25 0.83
C LYS A 109 -18.02 -13.17 1.89
N ALA A 110 -16.96 -12.76 2.58
CA ALA A 110 -17.04 -11.83 3.71
C ALA A 110 -16.09 -10.65 3.54
N LEU A 111 -16.49 -9.49 4.07
CA LEU A 111 -15.62 -8.33 4.22
C LEU A 111 -14.79 -8.53 5.49
N THR A 112 -13.47 -8.64 5.36
CA THR A 112 -12.59 -8.65 6.53
C THR A 112 -12.18 -7.22 6.88
N GLY A 113 -12.24 -6.87 8.16
CA GLY A 113 -11.87 -5.54 8.62
C GLY A 113 -10.35 -5.39 8.69
N ARG A 114 -9.69 -5.02 7.58
CA ARG A 114 -8.25 -4.75 7.51
C ARG A 114 -7.81 -3.78 8.61
N ARG A 115 -8.60 -2.73 8.86
CA ARG A 115 -8.33 -1.78 9.96
C ARG A 115 -8.30 -2.47 11.32
N ARG A 116 -9.26 -3.36 11.61
CA ARG A 116 -9.33 -4.09 12.88
C ARG A 116 -8.09 -4.93 13.11
N VAL A 117 -7.61 -5.61 12.06
CA VAL A 117 -6.42 -6.45 12.12
C VAL A 117 -5.14 -5.62 12.36
N LEU A 118 -5.02 -4.47 11.69
CA LEU A 118 -3.87 -3.56 11.81
C LEU A 118 -3.91 -2.65 13.04
N HIS A 119 -5.01 -2.67 13.79
CA HIS A 119 -5.18 -1.98 15.07
C HIS A 119 -5.25 -2.97 16.24
N ASP A 120 -4.83 -4.23 16.04
CA ASP A 120 -4.69 -5.17 17.14
C ASP A 120 -3.62 -4.66 18.12
N PRO A 121 -3.98 -4.30 19.37
CA PRO A 121 -3.03 -3.76 20.34
C PRO A 121 -1.98 -4.78 20.79
N VAL A 122 -2.21 -6.07 20.57
CA VAL A 122 -1.23 -7.14 20.86
C VAL A 122 -0.05 -7.06 19.89
N VAL A 123 -0.33 -6.75 18.62
CA VAL A 123 0.70 -6.64 17.57
C VAL A 123 1.23 -5.22 17.45
N TYR A 124 0.34 -4.22 17.52
CA TYR A 124 0.67 -2.80 17.41
C TYR A 124 0.21 -2.04 18.67
N PRO A 125 1.09 -1.91 19.68
CA PRO A 125 0.85 -1.05 20.82
C PRO A 125 0.56 0.39 20.40
N GLU A 126 -0.39 1.02 21.09
CA GLU A 126 -0.91 2.35 20.79
C GLU A 126 -1.29 2.50 19.30
N PRO A 127 -2.31 1.73 18.84
CA PRO A 127 -2.59 1.57 17.41
C PRO A 127 -3.05 2.86 16.73
N ASP A 128 -3.66 3.79 17.47
CA ASP A 128 -4.12 5.09 16.96
C ASP A 128 -3.02 6.18 16.95
N ALA A 129 -1.92 5.95 17.65
CA ALA A 129 -0.78 6.86 17.67
C ALA A 129 0.05 6.68 16.38
N PHE A 130 0.48 7.79 15.80
CA PHE A 130 1.34 7.79 14.63
C PHE A 130 2.80 7.60 15.06
N LYS A 131 3.35 6.40 14.90
CA LYS A 131 4.72 6.06 15.32
C LYS A 131 5.48 5.36 14.20
N PRO A 132 6.11 6.10 13.26
CA PRO A 132 6.93 5.52 12.21
C PRO A 132 8.03 4.58 12.74
N GLU A 133 8.53 4.85 13.94
CA GLU A 133 9.58 4.08 14.61
C GLU A 133 9.27 2.59 14.75
N ARG A 134 7.99 2.19 14.72
CA ARG A 134 7.60 0.78 14.81
C ARG A 134 8.11 -0.08 13.65
N PHE A 135 8.36 0.56 12.51
CA PHE A 135 8.90 -0.09 11.31
C PHE A 135 10.42 0.04 11.19
N LEU A 136 11.10 0.47 12.26
CA LEU A 136 12.56 0.54 12.30
C LEU A 136 13.13 -0.50 13.26
N ASP A 137 14.32 -1.01 12.96
CA ASP A 137 15.13 -1.79 13.89
C ASP A 137 15.90 -0.85 14.86
N LYS A 138 16.73 -1.44 15.73
CA LYS A 138 17.50 -0.67 16.73
C LYS A 138 18.61 0.16 16.08
N GLU A 139 19.03 -0.26 14.90
CA GLU A 139 20.08 0.34 14.08
C GLU A 139 19.54 1.45 13.18
N GLY A 140 18.22 1.61 13.09
CA GLY A 140 17.54 2.62 12.30
C GLY A 140 17.23 2.20 10.86
N ASN A 141 17.43 0.93 10.51
CA ASN A 141 17.03 0.38 9.21
C ASN A 141 15.56 -0.04 9.23
N LEU A 142 15.00 -0.17 8.04
CA LEU A 142 13.62 -0.63 7.87
C LEU A 142 13.47 -2.09 8.32
N ARG A 143 12.62 -2.32 9.32
CA ARG A 143 12.24 -3.65 9.78
C ARG A 143 11.29 -4.30 8.79
N ASP A 144 11.50 -5.59 8.52
CA ASP A 144 10.53 -6.43 7.83
C ASP A 144 9.39 -6.81 8.78
N ASP A 145 8.18 -6.34 8.48
CA ASP A 145 6.99 -6.60 9.29
C ASP A 145 6.07 -7.56 8.55
N GLN A 146 6.27 -8.86 8.81
CA GLN A 146 5.52 -9.92 8.14
C GLN A 146 4.01 -9.80 8.35
N TYR A 147 3.59 -9.34 9.53
CA TYR A 147 2.17 -9.15 9.85
C TYR A 147 1.55 -8.04 9.00
N PHE A 148 2.27 -6.92 8.82
CA PHE A 148 1.88 -5.86 7.91
C PHE A 148 1.80 -6.36 6.46
N HIS A 149 2.81 -7.12 6.01
CA HIS A 149 2.85 -7.65 4.65
C HIS A 149 1.72 -8.65 4.34
N GLN A 150 1.32 -9.47 5.32
CA GLN A 150 0.22 -10.42 5.15
C GLN A 150 -1.15 -9.74 5.00
N HIS A 151 -1.39 -8.63 5.71
CA HIS A 151 -2.72 -8.04 5.82
C HIS A 151 -2.95 -6.79 4.96
N LEU A 152 -1.88 -6.09 4.61
CA LEU A 152 -1.93 -4.94 3.70
C LEU A 152 -1.31 -5.26 2.33
N GLY A 153 -0.54 -6.35 2.23
CA GLY A 153 0.14 -6.77 1.00
C GLY A 153 1.39 -5.92 0.72
N THR A 154 2.48 -6.55 0.31
CA THR A 154 3.55 -5.85 -0.43
C THR A 154 3.00 -5.14 -1.69
N ALA A 155 1.83 -5.58 -2.18
CA ALA A 155 1.19 -5.08 -3.38
C ALA A 155 0.69 -3.63 -3.31
N ASP A 156 0.31 -3.07 -2.15
CA ASP A 156 -0.20 -1.68 -2.07
C ASP A 156 0.94 -0.64 -2.19
N VAL A 157 2.13 -0.92 -1.65
CA VAL A 157 3.34 -0.11 -1.91
C VAL A 157 4.00 -0.45 -3.25
N SER A 158 3.72 -1.63 -3.81
CA SER A 158 4.13 -2.00 -5.17
C SER A 158 3.21 -1.42 -6.25
N ALA A 159 1.99 -0.97 -5.91
CA ALA A 159 1.16 -0.21 -6.84
C ALA A 159 1.79 1.17 -7.18
N LEU A 160 2.63 1.70 -6.27
CA LEU A 160 3.55 2.82 -6.53
C LEU A 160 4.78 2.42 -7.37
N ALA A 161 5.07 1.12 -7.49
CA ALA A 161 6.11 0.53 -8.34
C ALA A 161 5.45 -0.32 -9.43
N LEU A 162 4.68 0.33 -10.31
CA LEU A 162 4.13 -0.31 -11.50
C LEU A 162 5.22 -1.13 -12.23
N ALA A 163 4.81 -2.29 -12.72
CA ALA A 163 5.53 -3.17 -13.64
C ALA A 163 6.63 -4.06 -13.04
N GLY A 164 6.30 -5.34 -12.94
CA GLY A 164 7.30 -6.41 -13.02
C GLY A 164 7.71 -6.97 -11.66
N THR A 165 6.93 -7.94 -11.17
CA THR A 165 7.44 -9.20 -10.59
C THR A 165 6.28 -10.03 -10.02
N TRP A 166 5.61 -10.77 -10.90
CA TRP A 166 4.93 -12.01 -10.51
C TRP A 166 5.46 -13.11 -11.43
N ARG A 167 6.42 -13.88 -10.93
CA ARG A 167 6.92 -15.11 -11.55
C ARG A 167 7.10 -16.16 -10.47
N LYS A 168 6.03 -16.90 -10.20
CA LYS A 168 5.89 -18.37 -10.34
C LYS A 168 4.60 -18.80 -9.65
#